data_AF-A0A7C2XDP4-F1
#
_entry.id   AF-A0A7C2XDP4-F1
#
_cell.length_a   1.000
_cell.length_b   1.000
_cell.length_c   1.000
_cell.angle_alpha   90.00
_cell.angle_beta   90.00
_cell.angle_gamma   90.00
#
_symmetry.space_group_name_H-M   'P 1'
#
loop_
_entity.id
_entity.type
_entity.pdbx_description
1 polymer ?
#
loop_
_entity_poly.entity_id
_entity_poly.type
_entity_poly.pdbx_seq_one_letter_code
_entity_poly.pdbx_strand_id
1 'polypeptide(L)'
;NLQEWLEKATMLNRKSDVLRCRYCYADRLDRTARYARDHGYDSFTTSLLYSPYQKHEIVREIGNNIAKKYGITFYYMDFRDLYPRGDEIAKRYGLYRQGYCGCIFSEFDRYGVMRDEGKD
;
A
#
# COMPACT_ATOMS: atom_id res chain seq x y z
N ASN A 1 0.05 -19.53 -1.39
CA ASN A 1 -1.42 -19.39 -1.15
C ASN A 1 -1.66 -18.33 -0.06
N LEU A 2 -2.90 -18.05 0.37
CA LEU A 2 -3.19 -17.01 1.38
C LEU A 2 -2.51 -17.28 2.74
N GLN A 3 -2.48 -18.54 3.17
CA GLN A 3 -1.90 -18.94 4.45
C GLN A 3 -0.41 -18.62 4.53
N GLU A 4 0.37 -19.00 3.50
CA GLU A 4 1.80 -18.71 3.44
C GLU A 4 2.09 -17.19 3.51
N TRP A 5 1.26 -16.39 2.82
CA TRP A 5 1.38 -14.94 2.84
C TRP A 5 1.14 -14.39 4.25
N LEU A 6 0.09 -14.88 4.94
CA LEU A 6 -0.25 -14.45 6.30
C LEU A 6 0.83 -14.86 7.31
N GLU A 7 1.35 -16.07 7.23
CA GLU A 7 2.43 -16.56 8.10
C GLU A 7 3.68 -15.67 7.95
N LYS A 8 4.11 -15.41 6.71
CA LYS A 8 5.26 -14.57 6.42
C LYS A 8 5.04 -13.11 6.82
N ALA A 9 3.87 -12.54 6.51
CA ALA A 9 3.53 -11.18 6.89
C ALA A 9 3.48 -11.02 8.41
N THR A 10 2.96 -11.99 9.14
CA THR A 10 2.93 -12.01 10.62
C THR A 10 4.34 -12.06 11.20
N MET A 11 5.19 -12.95 10.70
CA MET A 11 6.59 -13.04 11.13
C MET A 11 7.36 -11.74 10.89
N LEU A 12 7.17 -11.10 9.74
CA LEU A 12 7.82 -9.83 9.41
C LEU A 12 7.24 -8.68 10.24
N ASN A 13 5.93 -8.65 10.49
CA ASN A 13 5.28 -7.64 11.32
C ASN A 13 5.86 -7.61 12.74
N ARG A 14 6.12 -8.77 13.34
CA ARG A 14 6.75 -8.89 14.67
C ARG A 14 8.16 -8.29 14.71
N LYS A 15 8.86 -8.23 13.57
CA LYS A 15 10.21 -7.67 13.47
C LYS A 15 10.16 -6.16 13.19
N SER A 16 9.34 -5.74 12.23
CA SER A 16 9.19 -4.33 11.84
C SER A 16 8.01 -4.17 10.88
N ASP A 17 7.24 -3.09 11.07
CA ASP A 17 6.21 -2.66 10.14
C ASP A 17 6.76 -2.37 8.74
N VAL A 18 7.99 -1.84 8.63
CA VAL A 18 8.71 -1.57 7.37
C VAL A 18 8.93 -2.87 6.60
N LEU A 19 9.38 -3.93 7.28
CA LEU A 19 9.64 -5.23 6.65
C LEU A 19 8.35 -5.88 6.16
N ARG A 20 7.29 -5.83 6.95
CA ARG A 20 5.94 -6.26 6.54
C ARG A 20 5.48 -5.47 5.31
N CYS A 21 5.57 -4.14 5.34
CA CYS A 21 5.14 -3.29 4.23
C CYS A 21 5.95 -3.56 2.95
N ARG A 22 7.27 -3.73 3.05
CA ARG A 22 8.12 -4.15 1.92
C ARG A 22 7.60 -5.44 1.28
N TYR A 23 7.31 -6.46 2.09
CA TYR A 23 6.77 -7.72 1.60
C TYR A 23 5.39 -7.57 0.94
N CYS A 24 4.49 -6.79 1.55
CA CYS A 24 3.16 -6.50 1.00
C CYS A 24 3.23 -5.75 -0.33
N TYR A 25 4.04 -4.69 -0.43
CA TYR A 25 4.20 -3.93 -1.67
C TYR A 25 4.77 -4.79 -2.79
N ALA A 26 5.77 -5.63 -2.49
CA ALA A 26 6.36 -6.54 -3.46
C ALA A 26 5.33 -7.53 -4.02
N ASP A 27 4.56 -8.22 -3.16
CA ASP A 27 3.55 -9.19 -3.62
C ASP A 27 2.45 -8.50 -4.46
N ARG A 28 1.97 -7.33 -4.04
CA ARG A 28 0.93 -6.59 -4.78
C ARG A 28 1.42 -6.09 -6.13
N LEU A 29 2.60 -5.46 -6.17
CA LEU A 29 3.17 -4.90 -7.40
C LEU A 29 3.61 -5.99 -8.37
N ASP A 30 4.14 -7.13 -7.89
CA ASP A 30 4.56 -8.25 -8.75
C ASP A 30 3.37 -8.85 -9.50
N ARG A 31 2.27 -9.09 -8.78
CA ARG A 31 1.00 -9.56 -9.38
C ARG A 31 0.44 -8.55 -10.39
N THR A 32 0.48 -7.26 -10.05
CA THR A 32 -0.03 -6.19 -10.91
C THR A 32 0.80 -6.06 -12.18
N ALA A 33 2.14 -6.06 -12.07
CA ALA A 33 3.05 -5.97 -13.19
C ALA A 33 2.94 -7.17 -14.13
N ARG A 34 2.87 -8.39 -13.56
CA ARG A 34 2.64 -9.61 -14.34
C ARG A 34 1.34 -9.53 -15.11
N TYR A 35 0.24 -9.18 -14.44
CA TYR A 35 -1.06 -9.02 -15.10
C TYR A 35 -0.99 -7.97 -16.23
N ALA A 36 -0.41 -6.81 -15.95
CA ALA A 36 -0.27 -5.74 -16.92
C ALA A 36 0.54 -6.18 -18.16
N ARG A 37 1.63 -6.91 -17.94
CA ARG A 37 2.46 -7.48 -19.02
C ARG A 37 1.71 -8.52 -19.85
N ASP A 38 1.05 -9.47 -19.19
CA ASP A 38 0.34 -10.58 -19.85
C ASP A 38 -0.85 -10.09 -20.72
N HIS A 39 -1.37 -8.90 -20.43
CA HIS A 39 -2.52 -8.30 -21.13
C HIS A 39 -2.15 -7.12 -22.04
N GLY A 40 -0.86 -6.87 -22.26
CA GLY A 40 -0.39 -5.87 -23.22
C GLY A 40 -0.60 -4.41 -22.80
N TYR A 41 -0.67 -4.12 -21.50
CA TYR A 41 -0.69 -2.74 -21.01
C TYR A 41 0.71 -2.12 -21.04
N ASP A 42 0.79 -0.81 -21.27
CA ASP A 42 2.07 -0.08 -21.36
C ASP A 42 2.78 0.09 -20.01
N SER A 43 2.00 0.19 -18.93
CA SER A 43 2.52 0.48 -17.60
C SER A 43 1.62 -0.05 -16.49
N PHE A 44 2.16 -0.09 -15.27
CA PHE A 44 1.42 -0.37 -14.06
C PHE A 44 1.76 0.66 -12.97
N THR A 45 0.83 0.87 -12.04
CA THR A 45 1.00 1.77 -10.90
C THR A 45 0.21 1.26 -9.68
N THR A 46 0.16 2.04 -8.61
CA THR A 46 -0.59 1.70 -7.40
C THR A 46 -1.23 2.92 -6.75
N SER A 47 -2.44 2.75 -6.22
CA SER A 47 -3.15 3.77 -5.44
C SER A 47 -2.45 4.10 -4.11
N LEU A 48 -1.48 3.30 -3.68
CA LEU A 48 -0.66 3.59 -2.49
C LEU A 48 0.11 4.92 -2.61
N LEU A 49 0.36 5.39 -3.84
CA LEU A 49 1.04 6.65 -4.12
C LEU A 49 0.18 7.90 -3.82
N TYR A 50 -1.10 7.73 -3.48
CA TYR A 50 -1.96 8.83 -3.05
C TYR A 50 -1.80 9.20 -1.57
N SER A 51 -1.54 8.22 -0.71
CA SER A 51 -1.57 8.44 0.74
C SER A 51 -0.23 8.98 1.26
N PRO A 52 -0.24 10.03 2.12
CA PRO A 52 0.96 10.56 2.75
C PRO A 52 1.56 9.60 3.81
N TYR A 53 0.80 8.59 4.23
CA TYR A 53 1.21 7.61 5.25
C TYR A 53 1.96 6.41 4.65
N GLN A 54 2.01 6.27 3.32
CA GLN A 54 2.71 5.17 2.65
C GLN A 54 4.20 5.48 2.50
N LYS A 55 5.02 4.44 2.47
CA LYS A 55 6.47 4.55 2.34
C LYS A 55 6.86 4.63 0.86
N HIS A 56 6.62 5.77 0.22
CA HIS A 56 6.76 5.99 -1.23
C HIS A 56 8.10 5.57 -1.81
N GLU A 57 9.21 5.87 -1.12
CA GLU A 57 10.55 5.47 -1.56
C GLU A 57 10.71 3.97 -1.71
N ILE A 58 10.12 3.21 -0.78
CA ILE A 58 10.11 1.74 -0.83
C ILE A 58 9.22 1.26 -1.98
N VAL A 59 8.04 1.86 -2.16
CA VAL A 59 7.14 1.53 -3.27
C VAL A 59 7.83 1.78 -4.62
N ARG A 60 8.54 2.91 -4.75
CA ARG A 60 9.30 3.32 -5.94
C ARG A 60 10.43 2.35 -6.25
N GLU A 61 11.25 2.01 -5.25
CA GLU A 61 12.33 1.04 -5.37
C GLU A 61 11.80 -0.32 -5.84
N ILE A 62 10.78 -0.86 -5.16
CA ILE A 62 10.18 -2.16 -5.47
C ILE A 62 9.55 -2.14 -6.88
N GLY A 63 8.76 -1.12 -7.19
CA GLY A 63 8.11 -0.97 -8.49
C GLY A 63 9.11 -0.92 -9.64
N ASN A 64 10.18 -0.15 -9.50
CA ASN A 64 11.25 -0.07 -10.50
C ASN A 64 11.98 -1.40 -10.70
N ASN A 65 12.23 -2.17 -9.62
CA ASN A 65 12.86 -3.48 -9.73
C ASN A 65 11.94 -4.50 -10.43
N ILE A 66 10.64 -4.47 -10.14
CA ILE A 66 9.63 -5.33 -10.78
C ILE A 66 9.42 -4.94 -12.25
N ALA A 67 9.43 -3.64 -12.57
CA ALA A 67 9.40 -3.13 -13.93
C ALA A 67 10.52 -3.74 -14.79
N LYS A 68 11.76 -3.74 -14.26
CA LYS A 68 12.91 -4.38 -14.91
C LYS A 68 12.71 -5.88 -15.09
N LYS A 69 12.19 -6.58 -14.06
CA LYS A 69 11.92 -8.03 -14.10
C LYS A 69 10.95 -8.42 -15.22
N TYR A 70 9.88 -7.65 -15.42
CA TYR A 70 8.81 -7.99 -16.37
C TYR A 70 8.91 -7.27 -17.72
N GLY A 71 9.83 -6.31 -17.87
CA GLY A 71 9.94 -5.50 -19.09
C GLY A 71 8.72 -4.61 -19.32
N ILE A 72 8.15 -4.05 -18.25
CA ILE A 72 7.00 -3.12 -18.28
C ILE A 72 7.31 -1.89 -17.43
N THR A 73 6.77 -0.71 -17.78
CA THR A 73 7.03 0.52 -17.04
C THR A 73 6.27 0.56 -15.72
N PHE A 74 6.96 0.83 -14.61
CA PHE A 74 6.31 1.27 -13.38
C PHE A 74 6.09 2.78 -13.44
N TYR A 75 4.83 3.19 -13.52
CA TYR A 75 4.45 4.60 -13.52
C TYR A 75 4.40 5.12 -12.08
N TYR A 76 5.51 5.68 -11.62
CA TYR A 76 5.57 6.41 -10.35
C TYR A 76 5.13 7.86 -10.54
N MET A 77 4.17 8.29 -9.73
CA MET A 77 3.80 9.70 -9.58
C MET A 77 3.48 9.95 -8.11
N ASP A 78 4.00 11.05 -7.57
CA ASP A 78 3.68 11.46 -6.20
C ASP A 78 2.36 12.22 -6.19
N PHE A 79 1.31 11.60 -5.65
CA PHE A 79 -0.03 12.20 -5.59
C PHE A 79 -0.34 12.79 -4.20
N ARG A 80 0.64 12.87 -3.28
CA ARG A 80 0.39 13.31 -1.89
C ARG A 80 -0.15 14.73 -1.81
N ASP A 81 0.23 15.61 -2.73
CA ASP A 81 -0.28 16.98 -2.77
C ASP A 81 -1.78 17.05 -3.09
N LEU A 82 -2.35 16.00 -3.70
CA LEU A 82 -3.79 15.91 -3.96
C LEU A 82 -4.57 15.37 -2.74
N TYR A 83 -3.88 14.84 -1.74
CA TYR A 83 -4.51 14.19 -0.58
C TYR A 83 -5.48 15.10 0.19
N PRO A 84 -5.13 16.36 0.55
CA PRO A 84 -6.05 17.24 1.27
C PRO A 84 -7.32 17.54 0.48
N ARG A 85 -7.20 17.77 -0.84
CA ARG A 85 -8.36 18.04 -1.69
C ARG A 85 -9.27 16.81 -1.83
N GLY A 86 -8.70 15.63 -1.99
CA GLY A 86 -9.51 14.41 -2.06
C GLY A 86 -10.15 14.06 -0.70
N ASP A 87 -9.50 14.39 0.41
CA ASP A 87 -10.05 14.29 1.78
C ASP A 87 -11.34 15.09 1.96
N GLU A 88 -11.32 16.35 1.49
CA GLU A 88 -12.46 17.26 1.48
C GLU A 88 -13.59 16.78 0.57
N ILE A 89 -13.25 16.33 -0.64
CA ILE A 89 -14.22 15.78 -1.59
C ILE A 89 -14.92 14.56 -0.98
N ALA A 90 -14.16 13.62 -0.39
CA ALA A 90 -14.73 12.44 0.24
C ALA A 90 -15.70 12.78 1.37
N LYS A 91 -15.34 13.76 2.23
CA LYS A 91 -16.25 14.26 3.29
C LYS A 91 -17.52 14.87 2.72
N ARG A 92 -17.40 15.71 1.69
CA ARG A 92 -18.53 16.39 1.05
C ARG A 92 -19.55 15.42 0.48
N TYR A 93 -19.09 14.33 -0.14
CA TYR A 93 -19.95 13.32 -0.76
C TYR A 93 -20.36 12.19 0.22
N GLY A 94 -19.99 12.27 1.51
CA GLY A 94 -20.27 11.21 2.47
C GLY A 94 -19.61 9.87 2.12
N LEU A 95 -18.50 9.88 1.40
CA LEU A 95 -17.79 8.67 1.01
C LEU A 95 -17.09 8.05 2.21
N TYR A 96 -17.18 6.72 2.32
CA TYR A 96 -16.40 5.96 3.30
C TYR A 96 -14.91 6.22 3.09
N ARG A 97 -14.22 6.46 4.20
CA ARG A 97 -12.78 6.75 4.21
C ARG A 97 -12.06 5.75 5.09
N GLN A 98 -11.36 4.85 4.43
CA GLN A 98 -10.54 3.85 5.09
C GLN A 98 -9.36 4.52 5.81
N GLY A 99 -9.23 4.28 7.12
CA GLY A 99 -8.14 4.81 7.96
C GLY A 99 -6.90 3.91 8.02
N TYR A 100 -6.76 2.97 7.09
CA TYR A 100 -5.73 1.92 7.05
C TYR A 100 -5.45 1.51 5.60
N CYS A 101 -4.32 0.85 5.34
CA CYS A 101 -3.89 0.54 3.97
C CYS A 101 -4.57 -0.70 3.33
N GLY A 102 -5.55 -1.29 4.02
CA GLY A 102 -6.23 -2.52 3.59
C GLY A 102 -5.58 -3.83 4.04
N CYS A 103 -4.53 -3.81 4.86
CA CYS A 103 -4.03 -5.02 5.53
C CYS A 103 -4.53 -5.11 6.97
N ILE A 104 -4.75 -6.34 7.46
CA ILE A 104 -5.25 -6.61 8.82
C ILE A 104 -4.36 -5.99 9.91
N PHE A 105 -3.05 -5.90 9.67
CA PHE A 105 -2.12 -5.28 10.60
C PHE A 105 -2.35 -3.77 10.70
N SER A 106 -2.50 -3.07 9.55
CA SER A 106 -2.78 -1.63 9.56
C SER A 106 -4.17 -1.30 10.09
N GLU A 107 -5.13 -2.22 9.94
CA GLU A 107 -6.46 -2.11 10.55
C GLU A 107 -6.37 -2.27 12.07
N PHE A 108 -5.65 -3.28 12.56
CA PHE A 108 -5.40 -3.48 13.98
C PHE A 108 -4.61 -2.32 14.60
N ASP A 109 -3.58 -1.81 13.93
CA ASP A 109 -2.83 -0.62 14.36
C ASP A 109 -3.75 0.61 14.51
N ARG A 110 -4.85 0.67 13.73
CA ARG A 110 -5.81 1.78 13.73
C ARG A 110 -6.92 1.61 14.78
N TYR A 111 -7.43 0.40 14.98
CA TYR A 111 -8.66 0.15 15.76
C TYR A 111 -8.48 -0.86 16.91
N GLY A 112 -7.45 -1.69 16.87
CA GLY A 112 -7.22 -2.78 17.83
C GLY A 112 -6.61 -2.35 19.15
N VAL A 113 -6.03 -1.14 19.20
CA VAL A 113 -5.65 -0.51 20.46
C VAL A 113 -6.87 0.25 20.96
N MET A 114 -7.49 -0.22 22.06
CA MET A 114 -8.35 0.63 22.88
C MET A 114 -7.51 1.86 23.20
N ARG A 115 -7.82 3.01 22.59
CA ARG A 115 -7.24 4.28 23.03
C ARG A 115 -7.65 4.39 24.49
N ASP A 116 -6.69 4.51 25.41
CA ASP A 116 -6.98 5.00 26.75
C ASP A 116 -7.67 6.35 26.56
N GLU A 117 -9.00 6.35 26.63
CA GLU A 117 -9.81 7.55 26.73
C GLU A 117 -9.51 8.15 28.11
N GLY A 118 -8.54 9.07 28.17
CA GLY A 118 -8.30 9.89 29.36
C GLY A 118 -6.83 10.01 29.78
N LYS A 119 -6.07 10.82 29.05
CA LYS A 119 -5.03 11.68 29.62
C LYS A 119 -5.02 13.01 28.87
N ASP A 120 -6.01 13.83 29.18
CA ASP A 120 -5.91 15.29 29.32
C ASP A 120 -6.79 15.69 30.50
#